data_AF-A0A928M5R5-F1
#
_entry.id   AF-A0A928M5R5-F1
#
_cell.length_a   1.000
_cell.length_b   1.000
_cell.length_c   1.000
_cell.angle_alpha   90.00
_cell.angle_beta   90.00
_cell.angle_gamma   90.00
#
_symmetry.space_group_name_H-M   'P 1'
#
loop_
_entity.id
_entity.type
_entity.pdbx_description
1 polymer ?
#
loop_
_entity_poly.entity_id
_entity_poly.type
_entity_poly.pdbx_seq_one_letter_code
_entity_poly.pdbx_strand_id
1 'polypeptide(L)'
;MKLKGGEIMKTVRYGDWEIEVDIEKTKLYYESYNIQISQANRNFAEYCKNLSDEERAFFDSFGIDPFCCEVQNLGLTKNGEYPSYGFYFVCGKYLKYPPELVMPVEELIANNFVDERPDPRIDVGVFRFDFQCEDYMFKNIPEDMPEGYICIRFMCEHMKWLLKERCETRMYEPPKPWEIHKRIRDKIRSAKFQVEILEGRKQEFNEAFKQLGISAVPMTVRELKKYKNDWVNAFAPEGADMEDIKDMCISAGYLWHIFSFEALDCQEVQIASEMYDAQEKQSCVLLSNIDPLGYRLENAEKLDAEALNQFIDVTVTASDFSWTYSKTHEYDLGPYFYKQDENIAKND
;
A
#
# COMPACT_ATOMS: atom_id res chain seq x y z
N MET A 1 25.33 40.39 -32.42
CA MET A 1 25.34 41.47 -31.42
C MET A 1 25.51 40.79 -30.06
N LYS A 2 26.74 40.76 -29.51
CA LYS A 2 27.04 40.11 -28.23
C LYS A 2 26.57 41.03 -27.11
N LEU A 3 25.51 40.67 -26.39
CA LEU A 3 25.13 41.35 -25.15
C LEU A 3 26.24 41.09 -24.12
N LYS A 4 27.02 42.11 -23.80
CA LYS A 4 27.84 42.16 -22.58
C LYS A 4 26.89 42.45 -21.41
N GLY A 5 26.16 41.45 -20.93
CA GLY A 5 25.54 41.51 -19.62
C GLY A 5 26.61 41.14 -18.61
N GLY A 6 27.12 42.10 -17.83
CA GLY A 6 27.88 41.76 -16.64
C GLY A 6 26.92 41.12 -15.64
N GLU A 7 27.28 39.96 -15.09
CA GLU A 7 26.53 39.32 -14.00
C GLU A 7 26.46 40.30 -12.82
N ILE A 8 25.26 40.84 -12.54
CA ILE A 8 25.04 41.69 -11.38
C ILE A 8 24.75 40.75 -10.21
N MET A 9 25.83 40.27 -9.58
CA MET A 9 25.73 39.52 -8.34
C MET A 9 25.35 40.49 -7.20
N LYS A 10 24.33 40.13 -6.43
CA LYS A 10 23.91 40.87 -5.24
C LYS A 10 24.09 39.99 -4.01
N THR A 11 24.65 40.55 -2.95
CA THR A 11 24.65 39.91 -1.63
C THR A 11 23.36 40.22 -0.89
N VAL A 12 22.63 39.17 -0.51
CA VAL A 12 21.40 39.24 0.29
C VAL A 12 21.68 38.69 1.68
N ARG A 13 21.13 39.34 2.71
CA ARG A 13 21.35 38.96 4.11
C ARG A 13 20.02 38.87 4.84
N TYR A 14 19.78 37.72 5.46
CA TYR A 14 18.64 37.50 6.35
C TYR A 14 19.11 36.67 7.55
N GLY A 15 18.90 37.18 8.77
CA GLY A 15 19.47 36.55 9.97
C GLY A 15 20.98 36.36 9.85
N ASP A 16 21.45 35.14 10.10
CA ASP A 16 22.86 34.74 9.97
C ASP A 16 23.27 34.29 8.56
N TRP A 17 22.33 34.30 7.61
CA TRP A 17 22.56 33.92 6.23
C TRP A 17 23.11 35.08 5.42
N GLU A 18 24.14 34.79 4.62
CA GLU A 18 24.68 35.68 3.60
C GLU A 18 24.77 34.91 2.30
N ILE A 19 24.07 35.40 1.27
CA ILE A 19 23.86 34.67 0.02
C ILE A 19 24.23 35.57 -1.14
N GLU A 20 25.03 35.07 -2.07
CA GLU A 20 25.30 35.73 -3.34
C GLU A 20 24.28 35.26 -4.37
N VAL A 21 23.56 36.20 -4.99
CA VAL A 21 22.42 35.92 -5.88
C VAL A 21 22.62 36.61 -7.23
N ASP A 22 22.41 35.86 -8.32
CA ASP A 22 22.20 36.40 -9.66
C ASP A 22 20.70 36.62 -9.88
N ILE A 23 20.25 37.86 -9.64
CA ILE A 23 18.83 38.23 -9.73
C ILE A 23 18.30 38.06 -11.16
N GLU A 24 19.06 38.47 -12.16
CA GLU A 24 18.59 38.45 -13.55
C GLU A 24 18.50 37.02 -14.07
N LYS A 25 19.47 36.17 -13.75
CA LYS A 25 19.39 34.74 -14.09
C LYS A 25 18.28 34.01 -13.32
N THR A 26 17.99 34.41 -12.08
CA THR A 26 16.85 33.87 -11.33
C THR A 26 15.51 34.29 -11.96
N LYS A 27 15.35 35.55 -12.39
CA LYS A 27 14.15 35.99 -13.12
C LYS A 27 13.97 35.22 -14.44
N LEU A 28 15.03 35.09 -15.24
CA LEU A 28 15.01 34.35 -16.51
C LEU A 28 14.58 32.89 -16.32
N TYR A 29 15.01 32.27 -15.22
CA TYR A 29 14.54 30.92 -14.86
C TYR A 29 13.01 30.89 -14.70
N TYR A 30 12.45 31.82 -13.93
CA TYR A 30 11.01 31.88 -13.67
C TYR A 30 10.17 32.32 -14.88
N GLU A 31 10.72 33.10 -15.82
CA GLU A 31 10.06 33.42 -17.09
C GLU A 31 9.76 32.16 -17.94
N SER A 32 10.60 31.13 -17.81
CA SER A 32 10.44 29.86 -18.53
C SER A 32 9.74 28.77 -17.71
N TYR A 33 9.38 29.07 -16.46
CA TYR A 33 8.90 28.07 -15.51
C TYR A 33 7.45 27.68 -15.82
N ASN A 34 7.21 26.39 -16.05
CA ASN A 34 5.89 25.87 -16.34
C ASN A 34 5.22 25.34 -15.07
N ILE A 35 4.25 26.08 -14.54
CA ILE A 35 3.56 25.72 -13.31
C ILE A 35 2.46 24.68 -13.60
N GLN A 36 2.48 23.58 -12.86
CA GLN A 36 1.31 22.70 -12.80
C GLN A 36 0.15 23.40 -12.08
N ILE A 37 -0.99 23.54 -12.75
CA ILE A 37 -2.13 24.31 -12.22
C ILE A 37 -2.99 23.42 -11.30
N SER A 38 -2.55 23.22 -10.05
CA SER A 38 -3.39 22.62 -9.01
C SER A 38 -4.28 23.64 -8.29
N GLN A 39 -5.24 23.17 -7.49
CA GLN A 39 -6.02 24.04 -6.59
C GLN A 39 -5.11 24.79 -5.59
N ALA A 40 -4.04 24.13 -5.11
CA ALA A 40 -3.09 24.75 -4.19
C ALA A 40 -2.32 25.89 -4.87
N ASN A 41 -1.81 25.68 -6.08
CA ASN A 41 -1.12 26.73 -6.84
C ASN A 41 -2.06 27.92 -7.14
N ARG A 42 -3.32 27.67 -7.51
CA ARG A 42 -4.29 28.75 -7.74
C ARG A 42 -4.60 29.53 -6.46
N ASN A 43 -4.75 28.84 -5.34
CA ASN A 43 -5.01 29.48 -4.05
C ASN A 43 -3.80 30.32 -3.60
N PHE A 44 -2.60 29.77 -3.74
CA PHE A 44 -1.34 30.45 -3.48
C PHE A 44 -1.18 31.69 -4.35
N ALA A 45 -1.47 31.59 -5.65
CA ALA A 45 -1.47 32.72 -6.56
C ALA A 45 -2.46 33.81 -6.10
N GLU A 46 -3.67 33.44 -5.68
CA GLU A 46 -4.62 34.42 -5.13
C GLU A 46 -4.07 35.12 -3.87
N TYR A 47 -3.34 34.38 -3.04
CA TYR A 47 -2.64 34.93 -1.88
C TYR A 47 -1.55 35.92 -2.29
N CYS A 48 -0.70 35.55 -3.26
CA CYS A 48 0.42 36.36 -3.74
C CYS A 48 0.02 37.72 -4.36
N LYS A 49 -1.23 37.89 -4.78
CA LYS A 49 -1.75 39.19 -5.23
C LYS A 49 -1.78 40.23 -4.11
N ASN A 50 -1.85 39.78 -2.86
CA ASN A 50 -2.02 40.62 -1.68
C ASN A 50 -0.85 40.46 -0.68
N LEU A 51 0.35 40.13 -1.16
CA LEU A 51 1.56 40.12 -0.31
C LEU A 51 1.75 41.48 0.34
N SER A 52 2.17 41.46 1.60
CA SER A 52 2.67 42.65 2.29
C SER A 52 3.95 43.17 1.62
N ASP A 53 4.28 44.44 1.90
CA ASP A 53 5.51 45.05 1.38
C ASP A 53 6.77 44.29 1.82
N GLU A 54 6.77 43.75 3.04
CA GLU A 54 7.86 42.94 3.58
C GLU A 54 8.04 41.61 2.82
N GLU A 55 6.95 40.88 2.59
CA GLU A 55 6.97 39.63 1.84
C GLU A 55 7.39 39.86 0.38
N ARG A 56 6.86 40.92 -0.25
CA ARG A 56 7.24 41.29 -1.61
C ARG A 56 8.73 41.64 -1.70
N ALA A 57 9.24 42.42 -0.76
CA ALA A 57 10.65 42.78 -0.70
C ALA A 57 11.56 41.55 -0.58
N PHE A 58 11.12 40.50 0.13
CA PHE A 58 11.85 39.24 0.20
C PHE A 58 11.98 38.59 -1.18
N PHE A 59 10.87 38.34 -1.87
CA PHE A 59 10.90 37.72 -3.20
C PHE A 59 11.72 38.56 -4.20
N ASP A 60 11.53 39.88 -4.19
CA ASP A 60 12.27 40.81 -5.06
C ASP A 60 13.78 40.78 -4.79
N SER A 61 14.20 40.57 -3.53
CA SER A 61 15.61 40.52 -3.16
C SER A 61 16.35 39.34 -3.80
N PHE A 62 15.63 38.25 -4.09
CA PHE A 62 16.14 37.04 -4.72
C PHE A 62 15.81 36.96 -6.23
N GLY A 63 15.02 37.88 -6.78
CA GLY A 63 14.53 37.79 -8.16
C GLY A 63 13.52 36.66 -8.38
N ILE A 64 12.84 36.23 -7.32
CA ILE A 64 11.84 35.16 -7.37
C ILE A 64 10.51 35.74 -7.87
N ASP A 65 9.87 35.05 -8.83
CA ASP A 65 8.44 35.23 -9.06
C ASP A 65 7.66 34.35 -8.07
N PRO A 66 6.93 34.92 -7.09
CA PRO A 66 6.22 34.13 -6.10
C PRO A 66 5.11 33.26 -6.72
N PHE A 67 4.64 33.55 -7.93
CA PHE A 67 3.67 32.69 -8.61
C PHE A 67 4.29 31.38 -9.11
N CYS A 68 5.60 31.36 -9.35
CA CYS A 68 6.29 30.28 -10.03
C CYS A 68 6.91 29.25 -9.08
N CYS A 69 6.08 28.61 -8.26
CA CYS A 69 6.49 27.45 -7.47
C CYS A 69 5.47 26.32 -7.55
N GLU A 70 5.94 25.10 -7.30
CA GLU A 70 5.06 23.98 -6.99
C GLU A 70 4.63 24.06 -5.52
N VAL A 71 3.32 24.13 -5.30
CA VAL A 71 2.74 24.29 -3.96
C VAL A 71 2.15 22.97 -3.51
N GLN A 72 2.73 22.43 -2.44
CA GLN A 72 2.19 21.30 -1.69
C GLN A 72 1.36 21.82 -0.51
N ASN A 73 0.42 21.01 -0.04
CA ASN A 73 -0.50 21.40 1.02
C ASN A 73 -0.87 20.21 1.93
N LEU A 74 -1.33 20.53 3.13
CA LEU A 74 -1.88 19.54 4.08
C LEU A 74 -3.41 19.42 4.01
N GLY A 75 -4.05 20.15 3.10
CA GLY A 75 -5.50 20.24 2.96
C GLY A 75 -6.15 21.32 3.84
N LEU A 76 -7.43 21.57 3.59
CA LEU A 76 -8.21 22.59 4.30
C LEU A 76 -8.49 22.16 5.75
N THR A 77 -8.12 23.00 6.70
CA THR A 77 -8.45 22.85 8.12
C THR A 77 -9.88 23.30 8.40
N LYS A 78 -10.44 22.90 9.55
CA LYS A 78 -11.76 23.40 10.01
C LYS A 78 -11.81 24.92 10.19
N ASN A 79 -10.68 25.55 10.46
CA ASN A 79 -10.59 26.99 10.69
C ASN A 79 -10.45 27.77 9.37
N GLY A 80 -10.55 27.10 8.22
CA GLY A 80 -10.42 27.70 6.90
C GLY A 80 -8.97 28.02 6.52
N GLU A 81 -8.01 27.39 7.18
CA GLU A 81 -6.59 27.50 6.86
C GLU A 81 -6.19 26.39 5.89
N TYR A 82 -5.18 26.66 5.08
CA TYR A 82 -4.70 25.80 4.03
C TYR A 82 -3.17 25.75 4.09
N PRO A 83 -2.60 25.08 5.10
CA PRO A 83 -1.15 25.02 5.31
C PRO A 83 -0.47 24.57 4.04
N SER A 84 0.40 25.44 3.52
CA SER A 84 1.03 25.29 2.21
C SER A 84 2.54 25.40 2.34
N TYR A 85 3.26 24.66 1.51
CA TYR A 85 4.71 24.68 1.47
C TYR A 85 5.20 24.38 0.06
N GLY A 86 6.45 24.69 -0.22
CA GLY A 86 7.04 24.46 -1.53
C GLY A 86 8.48 24.92 -1.57
N PHE A 87 9.03 24.96 -2.78
CA PHE A 87 10.43 25.30 -3.02
C PHE A 87 10.55 26.42 -4.05
N TYR A 88 11.57 27.25 -3.87
CA TYR A 88 12.06 28.19 -4.85
C TYR A 88 13.53 27.88 -5.13
N PHE A 89 13.92 28.00 -6.40
CA PHE A 89 15.31 27.93 -6.80
C PHE A 89 15.83 29.33 -7.13
N VAL A 90 17.04 29.62 -6.66
CA VAL A 90 17.69 30.91 -6.85
C VAL A 90 19.09 30.67 -7.39
N CYS A 91 19.44 31.32 -8.50
CA CYS A 91 20.79 31.20 -9.04
C CYS A 91 21.77 31.93 -8.11
N GLY A 92 22.72 31.21 -7.51
CA GLY A 92 23.57 31.78 -6.48
C GLY A 92 24.33 30.75 -5.65
N LYS A 93 24.94 31.23 -4.56
CA LYS A 93 25.65 30.39 -3.60
C LYS A 93 25.61 31.00 -2.20
N TYR A 94 25.73 30.13 -1.19
CA TYR A 94 25.91 30.55 0.18
C TYR A 94 27.31 31.13 0.39
N LEU A 95 27.39 32.33 0.96
CA LEU A 95 28.64 32.94 1.44
C LEU A 95 28.82 32.69 2.93
N LYS A 96 27.72 32.67 3.69
CA LYS A 96 27.66 32.36 5.11
C LYS A 96 26.32 31.72 5.44
N TYR A 97 26.32 30.71 6.30
CA TYR A 97 25.13 30.08 6.85
C TYR A 97 25.31 29.87 8.36
N PRO A 98 24.21 29.81 9.15
CA PRO A 98 24.28 29.56 10.58
C PRO A 98 24.95 28.20 10.85
N PRO A 99 25.78 28.10 11.91
CA PRO A 99 26.47 26.87 12.24
C PRO A 99 25.45 25.76 12.53
N GLU A 100 25.69 24.57 12.01
CA GLU A 100 24.90 23.41 12.38
C GLU A 100 25.14 23.11 13.86
N LEU A 101 24.08 23.25 14.65
CA LEU A 101 24.07 22.80 16.03
C LEU A 101 23.55 21.36 15.99
N VAL A 102 24.33 20.40 16.50
CA VAL A 102 23.88 19.03 16.73
C VAL A 102 23.64 18.87 18.22
N MET A 103 22.42 18.48 18.61
CA MET A 103 22.09 18.18 20.00
C MET A 103 22.04 16.66 20.16
N PRO A 104 22.90 16.08 21.02
CA PRO A 104 22.81 14.66 21.35
C PRO A 104 21.45 14.33 21.97
N VAL A 105 20.98 13.09 21.75
CA VAL A 105 19.69 12.63 22.29
C VAL A 105 19.68 12.72 23.82
N GLU A 106 20.82 12.52 24.47
CA GLU A 106 20.99 12.63 25.92
C GLU A 106 20.68 14.04 26.43
N GLU A 107 21.08 15.07 25.68
CA GLU A 107 20.81 16.46 26.00
C GLU A 107 19.33 16.81 25.78
N LEU A 108 18.72 16.31 24.68
CA LEU A 108 17.27 16.41 24.48
C LEU A 108 16.49 15.77 25.63
N ILE A 109 16.87 14.57 26.07
CA ILE A 109 16.22 13.89 27.21
C ILE A 109 16.37 14.74 28.48
N ALA A 110 17.56 15.28 28.74
CA ALA A 110 17.81 16.15 29.89
C ALA A 110 16.94 17.42 29.86
N ASN A 111 16.62 17.91 28.66
CA ASN A 111 15.77 19.09 28.43
C ASN A 111 14.29 18.73 28.18
N ASN A 112 13.82 17.54 28.58
CA ASN A 112 12.43 17.09 28.35
C ASN A 112 11.98 17.19 26.87
N PHE A 113 12.88 16.90 25.94
CA PHE A 113 12.70 17.00 24.49
C PHE A 113 12.35 18.42 24.01
N VAL A 114 12.74 19.45 24.77
CA VAL A 114 12.68 20.84 24.35
C VAL A 114 14.02 21.23 23.73
N ASP A 115 13.97 21.70 22.49
CA ASP A 115 15.11 22.27 21.78
C ASP A 115 15.04 23.80 21.87
N GLU A 116 15.85 24.40 22.73
CA GLU A 116 15.89 25.86 22.94
C GLU A 116 16.85 26.59 21.98
N ARG A 117 17.47 25.87 21.03
CA ARG A 117 18.43 26.49 20.11
C ARG A 117 17.74 27.46 19.17
N PRO A 118 18.44 28.52 18.71
CA PRO A 118 17.90 29.43 17.71
C PRO A 118 17.52 28.67 16.44
N ASP A 119 16.28 28.85 16.00
CA ASP A 119 15.79 28.32 14.74
C ASP A 119 16.43 29.09 13.58
N PRO A 120 17.21 28.44 12.70
CA PRO A 120 17.87 29.15 11.59
C PRO A 120 16.90 29.59 10.49
N ARG A 121 15.62 29.16 10.57
CA ARG A 121 14.56 29.57 9.66
C ARG A 121 14.20 31.02 9.85
N ILE A 122 13.68 31.64 8.80
CA ILE A 122 13.42 33.07 8.76
C ILE A 122 11.94 33.29 8.54
N ASP A 123 11.32 34.03 9.45
CA ASP A 123 9.93 34.44 9.32
C ASP A 123 9.87 35.80 8.58
N VAL A 124 9.06 35.87 7.54
CA VAL A 124 8.80 37.06 6.72
C VAL A 124 7.29 37.11 6.48
N GLY A 125 6.60 38.02 7.17
CA GLY A 125 5.14 38.03 7.18
C GLY A 125 4.55 36.69 7.66
N VAL A 126 3.74 36.04 6.83
CA VAL A 126 3.16 34.72 7.16
C VAL A 126 4.01 33.53 6.70
N PHE A 127 5.13 33.81 6.03
CA PHE A 127 6.00 32.79 5.48
C PHE A 127 7.15 32.50 6.44
N ARG A 128 7.46 31.23 6.57
CA ARG A 128 8.69 30.73 7.16
C ARG A 128 9.55 30.15 6.06
N PHE A 129 10.75 30.68 5.89
CA PHE A 129 11.72 30.24 4.89
C PHE A 129 12.85 29.44 5.53
N ASP A 130 13.28 28.41 4.81
CA ASP A 130 14.35 27.50 5.22
C ASP A 130 15.30 27.26 4.04
N PHE A 131 16.52 27.76 4.15
CA PHE A 131 17.55 27.69 3.11
C PHE A 131 18.22 26.32 3.13
N GLN A 132 18.05 25.54 2.07
CA GLN A 132 18.56 24.18 1.98
C GLN A 132 20.02 24.19 1.48
N CYS A 133 20.92 23.57 2.24
CA CYS A 133 22.34 23.40 1.91
C CYS A 133 22.71 21.90 2.00
N GLU A 134 23.70 21.48 1.24
CA GLU A 134 24.16 20.08 1.23
C GLU A 134 24.71 19.61 2.57
N ASP A 135 25.24 20.54 3.37
CA ASP A 135 25.84 20.27 4.68
C ASP A 135 24.80 20.08 5.80
N TYR A 136 23.51 20.38 5.56
CA TYR A 136 22.49 20.24 6.61
C TYR A 136 21.99 18.81 6.79
N MET A 137 21.91 18.36 8.04
CA MET A 137 21.37 17.05 8.42
C MET A 137 19.93 16.80 7.93
N PHE A 138 19.09 17.84 7.89
CA PHE A 138 17.68 17.73 7.48
C PHE A 138 17.39 18.38 6.13
N LYS A 139 18.35 18.32 5.20
CA LYS A 139 18.16 18.85 3.84
C LYS A 139 17.05 18.09 3.09
N ASN A 140 16.21 18.85 2.42
CA ASN A 140 15.20 18.33 1.49
C ASN A 140 15.32 19.09 0.16
N ILE A 141 16.40 18.82 -0.57
CA ILE A 141 16.70 19.45 -1.86
C ILE A 141 16.12 18.55 -2.97
N PRO A 142 15.24 19.08 -3.85
CA PRO A 142 14.73 18.31 -4.99
C PRO A 142 15.85 17.84 -5.95
N GLU A 143 15.71 16.64 -6.50
CA GLU A 143 16.71 16.04 -7.40
C GLU A 143 16.85 16.79 -8.75
N ASP A 144 15.82 17.53 -9.14
CA ASP A 144 15.73 18.29 -10.40
C ASP A 144 16.24 19.74 -10.27
N MET A 145 16.86 20.09 -9.15
CA MET A 145 17.43 21.43 -8.94
C MET A 145 18.51 21.74 -10.00
N PRO A 146 18.41 22.88 -10.72
CA PRO A 146 19.40 23.24 -11.72
C PRO A 146 20.79 23.52 -11.13
N GLU A 147 21.84 23.20 -11.88
CA GLU A 147 23.22 23.47 -11.46
C GLU A 147 23.46 24.97 -11.24
N GLY A 148 24.11 25.30 -10.12
CA GLY A 148 24.39 26.68 -9.72
C GLY A 148 23.20 27.40 -9.08
N TYR A 149 22.14 26.68 -8.71
CA TYR A 149 21.02 27.19 -7.95
C TYR A 149 21.09 26.69 -6.50
N ILE A 150 20.59 27.52 -5.59
CA ILE A 150 20.27 27.13 -4.22
C ILE A 150 18.78 26.90 -4.10
N CYS A 151 18.38 26.09 -3.10
CA CYS A 151 16.99 25.77 -2.82
C CYS A 151 16.53 26.49 -1.55
N ILE A 152 15.43 27.23 -1.65
CA ILE A 152 14.74 27.88 -0.53
C ILE A 152 13.40 27.19 -0.36
N ARG A 153 13.21 26.50 0.77
CA ARG A 153 11.91 25.95 1.14
C ARG A 153 11.10 27.06 1.82
N PHE A 154 9.81 27.14 1.51
CA PHE A 154 8.89 27.99 2.26
C PHE A 154 7.79 27.15 2.91
N MET A 155 7.27 27.63 4.03
CA MET A 155 6.09 27.12 4.71
C MET A 155 5.18 28.29 5.08
N CYS A 156 3.88 28.10 4.92
CA CYS A 156 2.87 29.04 5.35
C CYS A 156 1.75 28.26 6.06
N GLU A 157 1.83 28.20 7.40
CA GLU A 157 0.91 27.40 8.23
C GLU A 157 -0.50 27.99 8.25
N HIS A 158 -0.61 29.32 8.17
CA HIS A 158 -1.87 30.04 8.35
C HIS A 158 -2.44 30.62 7.05
N MET A 159 -2.00 30.14 5.89
CA MET A 159 -2.55 30.55 4.59
C MET A 159 -4.05 30.34 4.57
N LYS A 160 -4.83 31.31 4.10
CA LYS A 160 -6.29 31.16 3.97
C LYS A 160 -6.68 30.53 2.64
N TRP A 161 -7.81 29.84 2.63
CA TRP A 161 -8.47 29.45 1.40
C TRP A 161 -9.24 30.63 0.80
N LEU A 162 -8.81 31.08 -0.37
CA LEU A 162 -9.31 32.29 -1.05
C LEU A 162 -10.12 31.96 -2.31
N LEU A 163 -10.03 30.72 -2.82
CA LEU A 163 -10.78 30.33 -4.00
C LEU A 163 -12.28 30.17 -3.71
N LYS A 164 -13.11 30.56 -4.68
CA LYS A 164 -14.58 30.40 -4.61
C LYS A 164 -15.02 28.94 -4.74
N GLU A 165 -14.22 28.12 -5.42
CA GLU A 165 -14.47 26.69 -5.54
C GLU A 165 -14.25 25.97 -4.21
N ARG A 166 -14.88 24.81 -4.06
CA ARG A 166 -14.70 23.96 -2.88
C ARG A 166 -13.31 23.30 -2.95
N CYS A 167 -12.58 23.39 -1.85
CA CYS A 167 -11.32 22.68 -1.70
C CYS A 167 -11.52 21.15 -1.77
N GLU A 168 -10.74 20.50 -2.63
CA GLU A 168 -10.75 19.06 -2.85
C GLU A 168 -10.04 18.30 -1.72
N THR A 169 -8.98 18.87 -1.16
CA THR A 169 -8.20 18.27 -0.07
C THR A 169 -8.64 18.80 1.30
N ARG A 170 -8.87 17.90 2.25
CA ARG A 170 -9.13 18.25 3.64
C ARG A 170 -8.04 17.68 4.52
N MET A 171 -7.62 18.46 5.51
CA MET A 171 -6.63 17.97 6.46
C MET A 171 -7.20 16.75 7.20
N TYR A 172 -6.40 15.68 7.29
CA TYR A 172 -6.79 14.51 8.05
C TYR A 172 -7.01 14.91 9.50
N GLU A 173 -8.15 14.51 10.04
CA GLU A 173 -8.41 14.61 11.47
C GLU A 173 -8.53 13.21 12.04
N PRO A 174 -7.95 12.97 13.23
CA PRO A 174 -8.14 11.69 13.90
C PRO A 174 -9.64 11.41 14.07
N PRO A 175 -10.08 10.16 13.83
CA PRO A 175 -11.48 9.81 13.94
C PRO A 175 -11.99 10.13 15.35
N LYS A 176 -13.19 10.68 15.42
CA LYS A 176 -13.83 10.97 16.70
C LYS A 176 -14.07 9.65 17.45
N PRO A 177 -14.09 9.68 18.80
CA PRO A 177 -14.31 8.46 19.59
C PRO A 177 -15.53 7.63 19.16
N TRP A 178 -16.62 8.29 18.74
CA TRP A 178 -17.83 7.59 18.25
C TRP A 178 -17.63 6.88 16.90
N GLU A 179 -16.77 7.39 16.02
CA GLU A 179 -16.41 6.73 14.76
C GLU A 179 -15.62 5.45 15.02
N ILE A 180 -14.73 5.48 16.01
CA ILE A 180 -14.01 4.31 16.49
C ILE A 180 -15.00 3.28 17.05
N HIS A 181 -15.93 3.70 17.92
CA HIS A 181 -16.96 2.81 18.47
C HIS A 181 -17.85 2.21 17.37
N LYS A 182 -18.23 3.01 16.35
CA LYS A 182 -18.99 2.54 15.20
C LYS A 182 -18.21 1.46 14.44
N ARG A 183 -16.93 1.70 14.13
CA ARG A 183 -16.06 0.72 13.44
C ARG A 183 -15.94 -0.59 14.23
N ILE A 184 -15.78 -0.51 15.55
CA ILE A 184 -15.74 -1.70 16.41
C ILE A 184 -17.07 -2.46 16.34
N ARG A 185 -18.20 -1.76 16.44
CA ARG A 185 -19.54 -2.36 16.36
C ARG A 185 -19.78 -3.04 15.00
N ASP A 186 -19.39 -2.38 13.92
CA ASP A 186 -19.54 -2.89 12.55
C ASP A 186 -18.68 -4.15 12.37
N LYS A 187 -17.44 -4.17 12.91
CA LYS A 187 -16.58 -5.35 12.89
C LYS A 187 -17.17 -6.52 13.68
N ILE A 188 -17.74 -6.27 14.87
CA ILE A 188 -18.43 -7.30 15.67
C ILE A 188 -19.64 -7.84 14.91
N ARG A 189 -20.43 -6.96 14.27
CA ARG A 189 -21.61 -7.37 13.49
C ARG A 189 -21.21 -8.22 12.29
N SER A 190 -20.17 -7.83 11.57
CA SER A 190 -19.62 -8.60 10.46
C SER A 190 -19.13 -9.97 10.91
N ALA A 191 -18.42 -10.06 12.04
CA ALA A 191 -17.94 -11.33 12.57
C ALA A 191 -19.09 -12.28 12.93
N LYS A 192 -20.16 -11.77 13.56
CA LYS A 192 -21.36 -12.55 13.87
C LYS A 192 -22.03 -13.10 12.61
N PHE A 193 -22.18 -12.24 11.59
CA PHE A 193 -22.77 -12.63 10.31
C PHE A 193 -21.96 -13.74 9.62
N GLN A 194 -20.62 -13.68 9.67
CA GLN A 194 -19.76 -14.73 9.12
C GLN A 194 -19.90 -16.07 9.87
N VAL A 195 -20.06 -16.03 11.20
CA VAL A 195 -20.33 -17.24 11.99
C VAL A 195 -21.66 -17.89 11.61
N GLU A 196 -22.71 -17.08 11.40
CA GLU A 196 -24.02 -17.58 10.97
C GLU A 196 -23.96 -18.23 9.58
N ILE A 197 -23.26 -17.61 8.62
CA ILE A 197 -23.03 -18.19 7.29
C ILE A 197 -22.30 -19.54 7.41
N LEU A 198 -21.21 -19.59 8.18
CA LEU A 198 -20.40 -20.80 8.32
C LEU A 198 -21.19 -21.95 8.95
N GLU A 199 -22.05 -21.66 9.94
CA GLU A 199 -22.92 -22.67 10.55
C GLU A 199 -23.98 -23.17 9.56
N GLY A 200 -24.53 -22.28 8.71
CA GLY A 200 -25.42 -22.66 7.61
C GLY A 200 -24.73 -23.61 6.61
N ARG A 201 -23.51 -23.28 6.17
CA ARG A 201 -22.70 -24.15 5.31
C ARG A 201 -22.43 -25.50 5.96
N LYS A 202 -22.07 -25.52 7.24
CA LYS A 202 -21.87 -26.77 7.99
C LYS A 202 -23.11 -27.65 8.00
N GLN A 203 -24.30 -27.06 8.13
CA GLN A 203 -25.57 -27.80 8.05
C GLN A 203 -25.79 -28.39 6.66
N GLU A 204 -25.58 -27.61 5.59
CA GLU A 204 -25.67 -28.09 4.20
C GLU A 204 -24.78 -29.31 3.95
N PHE A 205 -23.52 -29.27 4.38
CA PHE A 205 -22.59 -30.41 4.28
C PHE A 205 -23.10 -31.64 5.04
N ASN A 206 -23.53 -31.47 6.29
CA ASN A 206 -24.01 -32.59 7.10
C ASN A 206 -25.29 -33.23 6.53
N GLU A 207 -26.20 -32.42 5.98
CA GLU A 207 -27.41 -32.92 5.32
C GLU A 207 -27.09 -33.71 4.06
N ALA A 208 -26.18 -33.21 3.22
CA ALA A 208 -25.71 -33.91 2.03
C ALA A 208 -25.09 -35.27 2.38
N PHE A 209 -24.17 -35.31 3.35
CA PHE A 209 -23.55 -36.56 3.79
C PHE A 209 -24.58 -37.55 4.35
N LYS A 210 -25.55 -37.07 5.13
CA LYS A 210 -26.64 -37.90 5.66
C LYS A 210 -27.52 -38.49 4.56
N GLN A 211 -27.86 -37.72 3.52
CA GLN A 211 -28.64 -38.20 2.38
C GLN A 211 -27.91 -39.28 1.59
N LEU A 212 -26.58 -39.14 1.46
CA LEU A 212 -25.72 -40.12 0.81
C LEU A 212 -25.42 -41.35 1.69
N GLY A 213 -25.72 -41.28 3.00
CA GLY A 213 -25.44 -42.35 3.96
C GLY A 213 -23.96 -42.42 4.38
N ILE A 214 -23.24 -41.31 4.26
CA ILE A 214 -21.82 -41.17 4.58
C ILE A 214 -21.65 -40.83 6.05
N SER A 215 -20.73 -41.50 6.74
CA SER A 215 -20.34 -41.11 8.09
C SER A 215 -19.32 -39.98 8.01
N ALA A 216 -19.68 -38.77 8.46
CA ALA A 216 -18.83 -37.59 8.37
C ALA A 216 -18.51 -37.04 9.76
N VAL A 217 -17.21 -36.84 10.04
CA VAL A 217 -16.73 -36.21 11.27
C VAL A 217 -16.06 -34.88 10.93
N PRO A 218 -16.62 -33.73 11.38
CA PRO A 218 -16.02 -32.42 11.10
C PRO A 218 -14.68 -32.26 11.81
N MET A 219 -13.74 -31.64 11.12
CA MET A 219 -12.43 -31.29 11.65
C MET A 219 -12.49 -29.97 12.42
N THR A 220 -11.68 -29.84 13.46
CA THR A 220 -11.43 -28.53 14.08
C THR A 220 -10.59 -27.65 13.14
N VAL A 221 -10.65 -26.32 13.31
CA VAL A 221 -9.84 -25.37 12.52
C VAL A 221 -8.34 -25.70 12.58
N ARG A 222 -7.85 -26.14 13.75
CA ARG A 222 -6.44 -26.52 13.94
C ARG A 222 -6.08 -27.79 13.16
N GLU A 223 -6.95 -28.80 13.21
CA GLU A 223 -6.75 -30.03 12.44
C GLU A 223 -6.81 -29.76 10.94
N LEU A 224 -7.77 -28.95 10.49
CA LEU A 224 -7.91 -28.57 9.08
C LEU A 224 -6.66 -27.87 8.57
N LYS A 225 -6.15 -26.87 9.31
CA LYS A 225 -4.91 -26.18 8.94
C LYS A 225 -3.73 -27.13 8.83
N LYS A 226 -3.58 -28.04 9.81
CA LYS A 226 -2.53 -29.06 9.77
C LYS A 226 -2.69 -29.97 8.55
N TYR A 227 -3.92 -30.42 8.29
CA TYR A 227 -4.21 -31.36 7.20
C TYR A 227 -4.00 -30.75 5.82
N LYS A 228 -4.36 -29.47 5.60
CA LYS A 228 -4.03 -28.77 4.34
C LYS A 228 -2.52 -28.68 4.11
N ASN A 229 -1.73 -28.47 5.18
CA ASN A 229 -0.26 -28.53 5.06
C ASN A 229 0.24 -29.94 4.77
N ASP A 230 -0.31 -30.96 5.44
CA ASP A 230 0.06 -32.36 5.19
C ASP A 230 -0.29 -32.77 3.74
N TRP A 231 -1.44 -32.30 3.22
CA TRP A 231 -1.86 -32.47 1.82
C TRP A 231 -0.86 -31.83 0.85
N VAL A 232 -0.47 -30.57 1.07
CA VAL A 232 0.54 -29.90 0.23
C VAL A 232 1.86 -30.66 0.24
N ASN A 233 2.32 -31.11 1.41
CA ASN A 233 3.56 -31.87 1.50
C ASN A 233 3.49 -33.23 0.79
N ALA A 234 2.30 -33.83 0.69
CA ALA A 234 2.11 -35.13 0.06
C ALA A 234 2.05 -35.05 -1.47
N PHE A 235 1.52 -33.95 -2.03
CA PHE A 235 1.30 -33.80 -3.47
C PHE A 235 2.26 -32.82 -4.14
N ALA A 236 3.04 -32.03 -3.39
CA ALA A 236 4.06 -31.18 -3.98
C ALA A 236 5.07 -32.02 -4.80
N PRO A 237 5.38 -31.60 -6.04
CA PRO A 237 6.39 -32.27 -6.86
C PRO A 237 7.77 -32.28 -6.20
N GLU A 238 8.55 -33.32 -6.47
CA GLU A 238 9.93 -33.38 -6.00
C GLU A 238 10.76 -32.21 -6.57
N GLY A 239 11.44 -31.47 -5.68
CA GLY A 239 12.26 -30.32 -6.07
C GLY A 239 11.49 -29.00 -6.25
N ALA A 240 10.17 -28.98 -6.03
CA ALA A 240 9.40 -27.74 -6.02
C ALA A 240 9.78 -26.84 -4.83
N ASP A 241 9.68 -25.52 -5.01
CA ASP A 241 9.79 -24.58 -3.91
C ASP A 241 8.55 -24.69 -3.01
N MET A 242 8.73 -25.29 -1.84
CA MET A 242 7.64 -25.54 -0.89
C MET A 242 7.01 -24.25 -0.33
N GLU A 243 7.73 -23.13 -0.32
CA GLU A 243 7.16 -21.87 0.16
C GLU A 243 6.21 -21.30 -0.89
N ASP A 244 6.60 -21.32 -2.16
CA ASP A 244 5.76 -20.90 -3.29
C ASP A 244 4.49 -21.77 -3.41
N ILE A 245 4.63 -23.10 -3.29
CA ILE A 245 3.47 -24.01 -3.34
C ILE A 245 2.51 -23.73 -2.17
N LYS A 246 3.03 -23.47 -0.95
CA LYS A 246 2.19 -23.14 0.20
C LYS A 246 1.51 -21.79 0.05
N ASP A 247 2.19 -20.78 -0.46
CA ASP A 247 1.59 -19.47 -0.69
C ASP A 247 0.41 -19.60 -1.68
N MET A 248 0.66 -20.31 -2.78
CA MET A 248 -0.31 -20.57 -3.83
C MET A 248 -1.53 -21.39 -3.38
N CYS A 249 -1.32 -22.45 -2.59
CA CYS A 249 -2.38 -23.40 -2.22
C CYS A 249 -3.08 -23.11 -0.88
N ILE A 250 -2.45 -22.36 0.03
CA ILE A 250 -2.93 -22.16 1.41
C ILE A 250 -3.12 -20.68 1.75
N SER A 251 -2.11 -19.83 1.50
CA SER A 251 -2.13 -18.43 1.96
C SER A 251 -3.01 -17.54 1.09
N ALA A 252 -2.84 -17.65 -0.23
CA ALA A 252 -3.43 -16.76 -1.22
C ALA A 252 -4.36 -17.46 -2.21
N GLY A 253 -4.62 -18.76 -2.04
CA GLY A 253 -5.37 -19.52 -3.03
C GLY A 253 -6.00 -20.83 -2.55
N TYR A 254 -6.21 -21.72 -3.52
CA TYR A 254 -6.97 -22.95 -3.36
C TYR A 254 -6.07 -24.17 -3.58
N LEU A 255 -6.41 -25.31 -2.96
CA LEU A 255 -5.59 -26.52 -3.11
C LEU A 255 -5.45 -26.96 -4.57
N TRP A 256 -6.47 -26.70 -5.39
CA TRP A 256 -6.45 -27.03 -6.81
C TRP A 256 -5.51 -26.16 -7.65
N HIS A 257 -4.96 -25.08 -7.09
CA HIS A 257 -3.96 -24.27 -7.81
C HIS A 257 -2.69 -25.05 -8.13
N ILE A 258 -2.35 -26.10 -7.36
CA ILE A 258 -1.23 -26.98 -7.72
C ILE A 258 -1.39 -27.58 -9.12
N PHE A 259 -2.64 -27.75 -9.58
CA PHE A 259 -2.96 -28.26 -10.92
C PHE A 259 -3.07 -27.13 -11.94
N SER A 260 -3.83 -26.07 -11.64
CA SER A 260 -4.07 -25.00 -12.63
C SER A 260 -2.84 -24.16 -12.95
N PHE A 261 -1.84 -24.17 -12.08
CA PHE A 261 -0.52 -23.57 -12.33
C PHE A 261 0.48 -24.58 -12.92
N GLU A 262 0.01 -25.76 -13.32
CA GLU A 262 0.81 -26.83 -13.95
C GLU A 262 1.99 -27.27 -13.07
N ALA A 263 1.91 -27.10 -11.75
CA ALA A 263 2.95 -27.56 -10.83
C ALA A 263 2.94 -29.09 -10.74
N LEU A 264 1.75 -29.71 -10.72
CA LEU A 264 1.57 -31.16 -10.70
C LEU A 264 0.76 -31.65 -11.90
N ASP A 265 1.36 -32.53 -12.72
CA ASP A 265 0.69 -33.19 -13.84
C ASP A 265 -0.51 -34.02 -13.35
N CYS A 266 -1.68 -33.79 -13.94
CA CYS A 266 -2.94 -34.42 -13.52
C CYS A 266 -3.86 -34.72 -14.70
N GLN A 267 -4.97 -35.41 -14.43
CA GLN A 267 -6.08 -35.54 -15.37
C GLN A 267 -7.12 -34.47 -15.10
N GLU A 268 -7.84 -34.06 -16.14
CA GLU A 268 -8.79 -32.95 -16.09
C GLU A 268 -10.18 -33.32 -16.61
N VAL A 269 -11.17 -32.52 -16.22
CA VAL A 269 -12.54 -32.51 -16.74
C VAL A 269 -13.19 -33.91 -16.63
N GLN A 270 -13.56 -34.50 -17.76
CA GLN A 270 -14.33 -35.74 -17.81
C GLN A 270 -13.48 -36.93 -17.35
N ILE A 271 -12.20 -36.98 -17.74
CA ILE A 271 -11.28 -38.05 -17.35
C ILE A 271 -11.03 -38.00 -15.84
N ALA A 272 -10.86 -36.79 -15.29
CA ALA A 272 -10.72 -36.62 -13.84
C ALA A 272 -11.92 -37.18 -13.08
N SER A 273 -13.13 -36.91 -13.58
CA SER A 273 -14.38 -37.35 -12.96
C SER A 273 -14.52 -38.87 -13.01
N GLU A 274 -14.24 -39.48 -14.16
CA GLU A 274 -14.28 -40.94 -14.35
C GLU A 274 -13.27 -41.67 -13.45
N MET A 275 -12.05 -41.14 -13.35
CA MET A 275 -11.02 -41.72 -12.47
C MET A 275 -11.36 -41.56 -11.01
N TYR A 276 -11.91 -40.40 -10.61
CA TYR A 276 -12.38 -40.18 -9.25
C TYR A 276 -13.49 -41.17 -8.88
N ASP A 277 -14.50 -41.33 -9.73
CA ASP A 277 -15.63 -42.22 -9.50
C ASP A 277 -15.19 -43.68 -9.34
N ALA A 278 -14.14 -44.09 -10.08
CA ALA A 278 -13.55 -45.42 -9.98
C ALA A 278 -12.77 -45.70 -8.68
N GLN A 279 -12.40 -44.69 -7.88
CA GLN A 279 -11.65 -44.91 -6.64
C GLN A 279 -12.51 -45.53 -5.54
N GLU A 280 -11.90 -46.40 -4.73
CA GLU A 280 -12.47 -46.85 -3.46
C GLU A 280 -12.46 -45.70 -2.44
N LYS A 281 -13.62 -45.39 -1.86
CA LYS A 281 -13.82 -44.24 -0.96
C LYS A 281 -14.26 -44.69 0.45
N GLN A 282 -13.71 -45.80 0.91
CA GLN A 282 -14.02 -46.36 2.24
C GLN A 282 -13.62 -45.38 3.34
N SER A 283 -12.45 -44.74 3.23
CA SER A 283 -11.99 -43.66 4.11
C SER A 283 -11.32 -42.56 3.29
N CYS A 284 -11.86 -41.35 3.33
CA CYS A 284 -11.31 -40.18 2.65
C CYS A 284 -11.54 -38.89 3.45
N VAL A 285 -10.95 -37.80 3.00
CA VAL A 285 -11.14 -36.47 3.58
C VAL A 285 -11.64 -35.51 2.52
N LEU A 286 -12.69 -34.76 2.85
CA LEU A 286 -13.18 -33.64 2.06
C LEU A 286 -12.74 -32.33 2.70
N LEU A 287 -12.21 -31.41 1.90
CA LEU A 287 -11.74 -30.10 2.28
C LEU A 287 -12.50 -29.04 1.47
N SER A 288 -13.12 -28.07 2.14
CA SER A 288 -13.61 -26.88 1.44
C SER A 288 -12.44 -25.95 1.12
N ASN A 289 -12.42 -25.45 -0.12
CA ASN A 289 -11.44 -24.47 -0.58
C ASN A 289 -11.87 -23.03 -0.25
N ILE A 290 -13.18 -22.78 -0.05
CA ILE A 290 -13.72 -21.46 0.28
C ILE A 290 -13.96 -21.24 1.77
N ASP A 291 -14.38 -22.27 2.49
CA ASP A 291 -14.74 -22.20 3.90
C ASP A 291 -13.70 -22.92 4.76
N PRO A 292 -13.52 -22.53 6.04
CA PRO A 292 -12.67 -23.26 6.98
C PRO A 292 -13.36 -24.55 7.48
N LEU A 293 -13.83 -25.37 6.55
CA LEU A 293 -14.51 -26.65 6.78
C LEU A 293 -13.72 -27.81 6.17
N GLY A 294 -13.66 -28.91 6.92
CA GLY A 294 -13.15 -30.19 6.43
C GLY A 294 -13.79 -31.34 7.20
N TYR A 295 -13.91 -32.49 6.55
CA TYR A 295 -14.60 -33.65 7.08
C TYR A 295 -13.80 -34.92 6.80
N ARG A 296 -13.65 -35.76 7.82
CA ARG A 296 -13.23 -37.16 7.63
C ARG A 296 -14.47 -37.96 7.30
N LEU A 297 -14.43 -38.69 6.20
CA LEU A 297 -15.55 -39.41 5.63
C LEU A 297 -15.26 -40.90 5.66
N GLU A 298 -16.25 -41.69 6.08
CA GLU A 298 -16.23 -43.15 6.03
C GLU A 298 -17.46 -43.66 5.25
N ASN A 299 -17.28 -44.71 4.45
CA ASN A 299 -18.28 -45.26 3.50
C ASN A 299 -18.75 -44.20 2.49
N ALA A 300 -17.80 -43.52 1.84
CA ALA A 300 -18.06 -42.41 0.92
C ALA A 300 -18.17 -42.86 -0.55
N GLU A 301 -18.51 -44.12 -0.82
CA GLU A 301 -18.60 -44.65 -2.21
C GLU A 301 -19.64 -43.91 -3.05
N LYS A 302 -20.69 -43.37 -2.42
CA LYS A 302 -21.75 -42.60 -3.07
C LYS A 302 -21.40 -41.11 -3.26
N LEU A 303 -20.21 -40.69 -2.85
CA LEU A 303 -19.70 -39.35 -3.13
C LEU A 303 -19.01 -39.35 -4.50
N ASP A 304 -19.77 -39.54 -5.56
CA ASP A 304 -19.28 -39.44 -6.95
C ASP A 304 -19.12 -37.97 -7.40
N ALA A 305 -18.56 -37.76 -8.59
CA ALA A 305 -18.32 -36.44 -9.15
C ALA A 305 -19.63 -35.64 -9.29
N GLU A 306 -20.74 -36.32 -9.60
CA GLU A 306 -22.07 -35.70 -9.69
C GLU A 306 -22.56 -35.21 -8.32
N ALA A 307 -22.41 -36.02 -7.27
CA ALA A 307 -22.74 -35.64 -5.90
C ALA A 307 -21.92 -34.46 -5.40
N LEU A 308 -20.69 -34.25 -5.91
CA LEU A 308 -19.87 -33.10 -5.56
C LEU A 308 -20.35 -31.78 -6.18
N ASN A 309 -21.23 -31.81 -7.19
CA ASN A 309 -21.78 -30.59 -7.81
C ASN A 309 -22.62 -29.74 -6.84
N GLN A 310 -23.13 -30.34 -5.76
CA GLN A 310 -23.85 -29.59 -4.72
C GLN A 310 -22.92 -28.72 -3.85
N PHE A 311 -21.61 -28.97 -3.88
CA PHE A 311 -20.62 -28.20 -3.13
C PHE A 311 -19.90 -27.18 -4.02
N ILE A 312 -19.53 -26.06 -3.41
CA ILE A 312 -18.73 -25.02 -4.06
C ILE A 312 -17.29 -25.23 -3.64
N ASP A 313 -16.43 -25.47 -4.62
CA ASP A 313 -14.98 -25.56 -4.49
C ASP A 313 -14.48 -26.49 -3.36
N VAL A 314 -14.28 -27.76 -3.71
CA VAL A 314 -13.92 -28.82 -2.75
C VAL A 314 -12.82 -29.70 -3.28
N THR A 315 -11.96 -30.15 -2.37
CA THR A 315 -10.94 -31.16 -2.63
C THR A 315 -11.25 -32.40 -1.81
N VAL A 316 -11.32 -33.56 -2.46
CA VAL A 316 -11.42 -34.86 -1.82
C VAL A 316 -10.07 -35.56 -1.97
N THR A 317 -9.59 -36.21 -0.91
CA THR A 317 -8.32 -36.94 -0.92
C THR A 317 -8.47 -38.24 -0.18
N ALA A 318 -7.73 -39.26 -0.61
CA ALA A 318 -7.58 -40.48 0.18
C ALA A 318 -6.96 -40.15 1.54
N SER A 319 -7.37 -40.86 2.60
CA SER A 319 -6.83 -40.67 3.95
C SER A 319 -5.32 -40.93 4.04
N ASP A 320 -4.77 -41.73 3.12
CA ASP A 320 -3.35 -42.05 2.98
C ASP A 320 -2.62 -41.22 1.91
N PHE A 321 -3.29 -40.25 1.31
CA PHE A 321 -2.80 -39.41 0.21
C PHE A 321 -2.43 -40.16 -1.10
N SER A 322 -2.93 -41.37 -1.30
CA SER A 322 -2.74 -42.11 -2.56
C SER A 322 -3.36 -41.42 -3.79
N TRP A 323 -4.42 -40.64 -3.61
CA TRP A 323 -5.05 -39.84 -4.67
C TRP A 323 -5.72 -38.58 -4.12
N THR A 324 -5.93 -37.60 -4.99
CA THR A 324 -6.73 -36.42 -4.72
C THR A 324 -7.52 -35.97 -5.95
N TYR A 325 -8.72 -35.46 -5.69
CA TYR A 325 -9.64 -34.92 -6.67
C TYR A 325 -10.08 -33.53 -6.24
N SER A 326 -10.03 -32.55 -7.14
CA SER A 326 -10.46 -31.19 -6.86
C SER A 326 -11.54 -30.74 -7.82
N LYS A 327 -12.71 -30.43 -7.28
CA LYS A 327 -13.81 -29.79 -8.00
C LYS A 327 -13.78 -28.29 -7.74
N THR A 328 -13.63 -27.50 -8.78
CA THR A 328 -13.53 -26.03 -8.71
C THR A 328 -14.91 -25.36 -8.76
N HIS A 329 -14.95 -24.06 -8.55
CA HIS A 329 -16.12 -23.23 -8.86
C HIS A 329 -16.02 -22.53 -10.23
N GLU A 330 -14.87 -22.63 -10.90
CA GLU A 330 -14.59 -21.96 -12.16
C GLU A 330 -15.03 -22.83 -13.33
N TYR A 331 -15.77 -22.25 -14.28
CA TYR A 331 -16.33 -22.99 -15.40
C TYR A 331 -15.26 -23.56 -16.34
N ASP A 332 -14.13 -22.86 -16.46
CA ASP A 332 -13.06 -23.18 -17.43
C ASP A 332 -11.88 -23.94 -16.80
N LEU A 333 -11.92 -24.27 -15.50
CA LEU A 333 -10.82 -24.94 -14.80
C LEU A 333 -11.28 -26.20 -14.08
N GLY A 334 -10.59 -27.32 -14.33
CA GLY A 334 -10.86 -28.60 -13.67
C GLY A 334 -12.22 -29.22 -14.07
N PRO A 335 -12.75 -30.15 -13.26
CA PRO A 335 -12.12 -30.75 -12.08
C PRO A 335 -10.78 -31.43 -12.39
N TYR A 336 -9.96 -31.61 -11.37
CA TYR A 336 -8.62 -32.21 -11.46
C TYR A 336 -8.57 -33.52 -10.69
N PHE A 337 -7.84 -34.51 -11.20
CA PHE A 337 -7.58 -35.77 -10.51
C PHE A 337 -6.11 -36.15 -10.61
N TYR A 338 -5.53 -36.54 -9.48
CA TYR A 338 -4.18 -37.06 -9.40
C TYR A 338 -4.13 -38.32 -8.53
N LYS A 339 -3.32 -39.29 -8.94
CA LYS A 339 -3.06 -40.53 -8.21
C LYS A 339 -1.57 -40.83 -8.20
N GLN A 340 -1.02 -41.04 -7.01
CA GLN A 340 0.33 -41.57 -6.83
C GLN A 340 0.33 -43.02 -7.37
N ASP A 341 1.34 -43.41 -8.15
CA ASP A 341 1.53 -44.72 -8.80
C ASP A 341 1.13 -44.91 -10.28
N GLU A 342 0.66 -43.88 -11.01
CA GLU A 342 0.52 -43.97 -12.49
C GLU A 342 1.58 -43.20 -13.30
N ASN A 343 2.40 -42.34 -12.67
CA ASN A 343 3.43 -41.54 -13.36
C ASN A 343 4.84 -42.15 -13.43
N ILE A 344 5.05 -43.40 -12.97
CA ILE A 344 6.35 -44.09 -13.08
C ILE A 344 6.49 -44.83 -14.44
N ALA A 345 5.42 -44.98 -15.23
CA ALA A 345 5.43 -45.80 -16.45
C ALA A 345 5.57 -45.03 -17.79
N LYS A 346 6.03 -43.77 -17.79
CA LYS A 346 6.20 -42.95 -19.02
C LYS A 346 7.63 -42.47 -19.30
N ASN A 347 8.64 -43.12 -18.73
CA ASN A 347 10.06 -42.85 -19.03
C ASN A 347 10.87 -44.13 -19.27
N ASP A 348 10.40 -45.01 -20.16
CA ASP A 348 11.22 -46.05 -20.81
C ASP A 348 11.22 -45.88 -22.33
#